data_AF-A0A0S1S9C4-F1
#
_entry.id   AF-A0A0S1S9C4-F1
#
_cell.length_a   1.000
_cell.length_b   1.000
_cell.length_c   1.000
_cell.angle_alpha   90.00
_cell.angle_beta   90.00
_cell.angle_gamma   90.00
#
_symmetry.space_group_name_H-M   'P 1'
#
loop_
_entity.id
_entity.type
_entity.pdbx_description
1 polymer ?
#
loop_
_entity_poly.entity_id
_entity_poly.type
_entity_poly.pdbx_seq_one_letter_code
_entity_poly.pdbx_strand_id
1 'polypeptide(L)'
;MNHMELFERLKFKKNPFSTFSAEQERKFLDEIFIYPNNYNSLRSDIIENRSRFIIGARGIGKTALIYKIKREIEENNVFAILIDDFEGVPVKNNKKHFLKLIINETIKLYCATISKNPNLLRNLDKNDKEKLSFIIAEFFKSLSLREYEQYYDKATKFKSKNLFKNIYNNIFNKPINLLLGGGLELASDFVRKSFGLPDSNTTGLYKNYLPELELETIRKSENPSEFLEDAKALKLIWIDLTQLINKSGFKTTTILFDRADEYTALGQGIESITTFLKDLLTDTTLLLSENYSIVIGLWDATKNDFDQLGVRFDKIKPFNINWSPKKLNEILEKRIEHFSDRKVKANDIFPEQTINKLIDLSDNSPRYLFRQLSVIYDTQNNFDSTSNSITKKAVEEGQVNYCKDFEFYAVFPSKKGSKEDILVNVNRILKIGSLEIKTKDYVDIAKVSTPTAINYIKIVQNYGLVHYIGETENGAKTYQVQNPVIKFLIEKGVKEINR
;
A
#
# COMPACT_ATOMS: atom_id res chain seq x y z
N MET A 1 20.88 33.08 25.21
CA MET A 1 21.12 31.66 25.54
C MET A 1 20.30 30.82 24.57
N ASN A 2 20.92 29.92 23.81
CA ASN A 2 20.16 28.95 23.01
C ASN A 2 19.36 28.08 23.99
N HIS A 3 18.03 28.15 23.92
CA HIS A 3 17.18 27.23 24.67
C HIS A 3 17.38 25.83 24.10
N MET A 4 18.17 25.00 24.79
CA MET A 4 18.30 23.59 24.45
C MET A 4 16.97 22.89 24.72
N GLU A 5 16.46 22.21 23.70
CA GLU A 5 15.25 21.40 23.81
C GLU A 5 15.52 20.10 24.60
N LEU A 6 14.46 19.49 25.14
CA LEU A 6 14.57 18.28 25.97
C LEU A 6 15.34 17.14 25.26
N PHE A 7 15.12 16.93 23.96
CA PHE A 7 15.82 15.87 23.23
C PHE A 7 17.35 16.08 23.20
N GLU A 8 17.83 17.32 23.11
CA GLU A 8 19.28 17.62 23.10
C GLU A 8 19.89 17.29 24.47
N ARG A 9 19.15 17.56 25.54
CA ARG A 9 19.54 17.24 26.92
C ARG A 9 19.58 15.75 27.20
N LEU A 10 18.66 15.01 26.58
CA LEU A 10 18.67 13.54 26.53
C LEU A 10 19.74 12.98 25.56
N LYS A 11 20.60 13.84 25.00
CA LYS A 11 21.71 13.51 24.09
C LYS A 11 21.26 12.93 22.74
N PHE A 12 20.04 13.24 22.32
CA PHE A 12 19.56 12.95 20.98
C PHE A 12 19.87 14.09 20.00
N LYS A 13 19.92 13.76 18.72
CA LYS A 13 19.95 14.72 17.61
C LYS A 13 18.58 15.29 17.27
N LYS A 14 17.52 14.50 17.51
CA LYS A 14 16.10 14.83 17.33
C LYS A 14 15.28 13.97 18.27
N ASN A 15 14.04 14.35 18.57
CA ASN A 15 13.13 13.53 19.37
C ASN A 15 12.91 12.16 18.68
N PRO A 16 13.33 11.02 19.29
CA PRO A 16 13.12 9.70 18.69
C PRO A 16 11.65 9.29 18.68
N PHE A 17 10.80 9.89 19.52
CA PHE A 17 9.42 9.44 19.74
C PHE A 17 8.37 10.26 18.97
N SER A 18 8.79 11.25 18.19
CA SER A 18 7.87 12.17 17.51
C SER A 18 7.04 11.55 16.37
N THR A 19 7.44 10.37 15.89
CA THR A 19 6.74 9.64 14.81
C THR A 19 6.52 8.20 15.25
N PHE A 20 5.47 7.57 14.73
CA PHE A 20 5.16 6.16 15.02
C PHE A 20 4.42 5.49 13.84
N SER A 21 4.53 6.09 12.65
CA SER A 21 3.96 5.58 11.41
C SER A 21 5.07 5.38 10.38
N ALA A 22 5.02 4.27 9.65
CA ALA A 22 6.06 3.90 8.69
C ALA A 22 6.18 4.93 7.55
N GLU A 23 5.07 5.63 7.25
CA GLU A 23 4.96 6.68 6.25
C GLU A 23 5.84 7.88 6.60
N GLN A 24 5.82 8.30 7.86
CA GLN A 24 6.66 9.41 8.35
C GLN A 24 8.12 8.99 8.53
N GLU A 25 8.36 7.70 8.71
CA GLU A 25 9.67 7.13 9.03
C GLU A 25 10.46 6.69 7.79
N ARG A 26 9.89 6.78 6.57
CA ARG A 26 10.49 6.32 5.31
C ARG A 26 11.96 6.70 5.11
N LYS A 27 12.38 7.89 5.58
CA LYS A 27 13.75 8.41 5.38
C LYS A 27 14.82 7.67 6.18
N PHE A 28 14.46 7.10 7.32
CA PHE A 28 15.40 6.43 8.23
C PHE A 28 14.96 5.01 8.62
N LEU A 29 13.83 4.54 8.07
CA LEU A 29 13.25 3.24 8.39
C LEU A 29 14.29 2.13 8.29
N ASP A 30 15.18 2.18 7.30
CA ASP A 30 16.21 1.17 7.06
C ASP A 30 17.26 1.04 8.12
N GLU A 31 17.56 2.14 8.79
CA GLU A 31 18.56 2.20 9.83
C GLU A 31 18.01 1.61 11.14
N ILE A 32 16.68 1.66 11.30
CA ILE A 32 15.97 1.22 12.51
C ILE A 32 15.19 -0.09 12.32
N PHE A 33 15.09 -0.61 11.09
CA PHE A 33 14.26 -1.77 10.79
C PHE A 33 14.85 -3.05 11.40
N ILE A 34 14.03 -3.75 12.17
CA ILE A 34 14.33 -5.10 12.65
C ILE A 34 13.54 -6.10 11.83
N TYR A 35 14.22 -7.12 11.31
CA TYR A 35 13.56 -8.15 10.52
C TYR A 35 12.69 -9.07 11.39
N PRO A 36 11.44 -9.34 10.98
CA PRO A 36 10.63 -10.36 11.62
C PRO A 36 11.18 -11.76 11.34
N ASN A 37 10.75 -12.73 12.13
CA ASN A 37 11.15 -14.13 11.95
C ASN A 37 10.77 -14.62 10.54
N ASN A 38 11.61 -15.46 9.94
CA ASN A 38 11.42 -16.04 8.61
C ASN A 38 11.35 -15.03 7.44
N TYR A 39 11.80 -13.78 7.64
CA TYR A 39 11.83 -12.76 6.59
C TYR A 39 12.55 -13.21 5.31
N ASN A 40 13.69 -13.88 5.44
CA ASN A 40 14.46 -14.35 4.28
C ASN A 40 13.66 -15.33 3.41
N SER A 41 12.87 -16.22 4.02
CA SER A 41 11.97 -17.12 3.29
C SER A 41 10.89 -16.34 2.55
N LEU A 42 10.27 -15.35 3.20
CA LEU A 42 9.28 -14.47 2.58
C LEU A 42 9.87 -13.76 1.36
N ARG A 43 11.08 -13.20 1.49
CA ARG A 43 11.76 -12.48 0.41
C ARG A 43 12.06 -13.40 -0.78
N SER A 44 12.65 -14.57 -0.53
CA SER A 44 12.96 -15.54 -1.58
C SER A 44 11.71 -15.99 -2.32
N ASP A 45 10.63 -16.28 -1.59
CA ASP A 45 9.35 -16.67 -2.17
C ASP A 45 8.80 -15.62 -3.15
N ILE A 46 8.86 -14.34 -2.78
CA ILE A 46 8.40 -13.23 -3.62
C ILE A 46 9.26 -13.13 -4.89
N ILE A 47 10.58 -13.24 -4.76
CA ILE A 47 11.53 -13.22 -5.89
C ILE A 47 11.31 -14.42 -6.84
N GLU A 48 10.76 -15.51 -6.34
CA GLU A 48 10.41 -16.74 -7.08
C GLU A 48 8.94 -16.77 -7.56
N ASN A 49 8.28 -15.60 -7.67
CA ASN A 49 6.91 -15.46 -8.17
C ASN A 49 5.83 -16.08 -7.28
N ARG A 50 6.13 -16.32 -6.00
CA ARG A 50 5.15 -16.85 -5.06
C ARG A 50 4.46 -15.71 -4.32
N SER A 51 3.19 -15.51 -4.62
CA SER A 51 2.32 -14.57 -3.89
C SER A 51 2.24 -14.90 -2.40
N ARG A 52 2.06 -13.88 -1.56
CA ARG A 52 2.07 -14.02 -0.09
C ARG A 52 1.06 -13.09 0.56
N PHE A 53 0.41 -13.57 1.61
CA PHE A 53 -0.39 -12.73 2.51
C PHE A 53 0.48 -12.32 3.69
N ILE A 54 0.55 -11.03 4.00
CA ILE A 54 1.18 -10.51 5.22
C ILE A 54 0.05 -10.23 6.20
N ILE A 55 -0.09 -11.06 7.23
CA ILE A 55 -1.17 -10.97 8.20
C ILE A 55 -0.64 -10.39 9.51
N GLY A 56 -1.38 -9.43 10.07
CA GLY A 56 -1.15 -8.97 11.43
C GLY A 56 -2.06 -7.84 11.86
N ALA A 57 -2.07 -7.58 13.16
CA ALA A 57 -2.84 -6.51 13.79
C ALA A 57 -2.50 -5.11 13.24
N ARG A 58 -3.36 -4.13 13.53
CA ARG A 58 -3.07 -2.72 13.24
C ARG A 58 -1.89 -2.25 14.11
N GLY A 59 -0.99 -1.46 13.53
CA GLY A 59 0.20 -0.96 14.23
C GLY A 59 1.37 -1.94 14.37
N ILE A 60 1.22 -3.21 13.98
CA ILE A 60 2.27 -4.23 14.09
C ILE A 60 3.47 -4.02 13.15
N GLY A 61 3.40 -3.08 12.20
CA GLY A 61 4.48 -2.79 11.25
C GLY A 61 4.35 -3.44 9.86
N LYS A 62 3.13 -3.77 9.40
CA LYS A 62 2.88 -4.28 8.03
C LYS A 62 3.46 -3.36 6.94
N THR A 63 3.15 -2.06 7.00
CA THR A 63 3.64 -1.06 6.05
C THR A 63 5.15 -0.93 6.06
N ALA A 64 5.78 -0.94 7.24
CA ALA A 64 7.24 -0.92 7.35
C ALA A 64 7.87 -2.15 6.66
N LEU A 65 7.28 -3.34 6.88
CA LEU A 65 7.72 -4.57 6.24
C LEU A 65 7.55 -4.50 4.71
N ILE A 66 6.42 -3.99 4.21
CA ILE A 66 6.16 -3.84 2.77
C ILE A 66 7.16 -2.89 2.12
N TYR A 67 7.48 -1.75 2.73
CA TYR A 67 8.51 -0.83 2.21
C TYR A 67 9.88 -1.51 2.15
N LYS A 68 10.24 -2.26 3.20
CA LYS A 68 11.49 -2.99 3.26
C LYS A 68 11.59 -4.07 2.19
N ILE A 69 10.53 -4.88 2.04
CA ILE A 69 10.42 -5.89 0.98
C ILE A 69 10.59 -5.22 -0.38
N LYS A 70 9.83 -4.16 -0.66
CA LYS A 70 9.86 -3.46 -1.95
C LYS A 70 11.28 -3.05 -2.33
N ARG A 71 12.01 -2.38 -1.45
CA ARG A 71 13.38 -1.97 -1.76
C ARG A 71 14.30 -3.15 -2.00
N GLU A 72 14.28 -4.15 -1.12
CA GLU A 72 15.22 -5.28 -1.24
C GLU A 72 14.95 -6.14 -2.48
N ILE A 73 13.69 -6.30 -2.91
CA ILE A 73 13.41 -7.01 -4.15
C ILE A 73 13.81 -6.16 -5.38
N GLU A 74 13.67 -4.84 -5.33
CA GLU A 74 14.17 -3.94 -6.37
C GLU A 74 15.70 -4.03 -6.53
N GLU A 75 16.44 -4.14 -5.43
CA GLU A 75 17.89 -4.43 -5.43
C GLU A 75 18.23 -5.78 -6.10
N ASN A 76 17.28 -6.72 -6.14
CA ASN A 76 17.38 -8.01 -6.83
C ASN A 76 16.78 -7.98 -8.25
N ASN A 77 16.68 -6.79 -8.85
CA ASN A 77 16.20 -6.57 -10.22
C ASN A 77 14.74 -7.05 -10.44
N VAL A 78 13.90 -6.94 -9.40
CA VAL A 78 12.45 -7.14 -9.48
C VAL A 78 11.76 -5.81 -9.74
N PHE A 79 10.82 -5.79 -10.68
CA PHE A 79 9.99 -4.62 -10.94
C PHE A 79 8.83 -4.56 -9.92
N ALA A 80 8.97 -3.72 -8.89
CA ALA A 80 8.03 -3.69 -7.76
C ALA A 80 7.09 -2.49 -7.79
N ILE A 81 5.79 -2.74 -7.71
CA ILE A 81 4.72 -1.74 -7.67
C ILE A 81 4.07 -1.76 -6.28
N LEU A 82 3.92 -0.60 -5.65
CA LEU A 82 3.13 -0.44 -4.43
C LEU A 82 1.79 0.19 -4.76
N ILE A 83 0.70 -0.43 -4.32
CA ILE A 83 -0.66 0.09 -4.37
C ILE A 83 -1.12 0.24 -2.92
N ASP A 84 -1.13 1.48 -2.43
CA ASP A 84 -1.57 1.88 -1.10
C ASP A 84 -2.74 2.89 -1.13
N ASP A 85 -3.27 3.14 -2.33
CA ASP A 85 -4.44 3.98 -2.59
C ASP A 85 -5.45 3.22 -3.45
N PHE A 86 -6.70 3.26 -3.02
CA PHE A 86 -7.83 2.54 -3.62
C PHE A 86 -8.96 3.50 -4.03
N GLU A 87 -8.68 4.80 -4.07
CA GLU A 87 -9.66 5.80 -4.51
C GLU A 87 -10.24 5.44 -5.88
N GLY A 88 -11.57 5.51 -5.98
CA GLY A 88 -12.30 5.18 -7.20
C GLY A 88 -12.55 3.67 -7.43
N VAL A 89 -12.08 2.79 -6.54
CA VAL A 89 -12.46 1.36 -6.56
C VAL A 89 -13.79 1.18 -5.80
N PRO A 90 -14.83 0.63 -6.42
CA PRO A 90 -16.09 0.34 -5.74
C PRO A 90 -15.93 -0.70 -4.61
N VAL A 91 -16.81 -0.66 -3.61
CA VAL A 91 -16.78 -1.63 -2.50
C VAL A 91 -17.21 -3.05 -2.95
N LYS A 92 -18.11 -3.14 -3.93
CA LYS A 92 -18.68 -4.40 -4.44
C LYS A 92 -18.47 -4.52 -5.95
N ASN A 93 -18.46 -5.74 -6.47
CA ASN A 93 -18.33 -6.03 -7.91
C ASN A 93 -17.12 -5.32 -8.55
N ASN A 94 -15.99 -5.33 -7.84
CA ASN A 94 -14.87 -4.44 -8.09
C ASN A 94 -13.68 -5.15 -8.76
N LYS A 95 -13.81 -6.43 -9.10
CA LYS A 95 -12.78 -7.23 -9.79
C LYS A 95 -12.13 -6.51 -10.97
N LYS A 96 -12.94 -5.95 -11.88
CA LYS A 96 -12.44 -5.21 -13.04
C LYS A 96 -11.71 -3.92 -12.64
N HIS A 97 -12.15 -3.27 -11.57
CA HIS A 97 -11.54 -2.04 -11.06
C HIS A 97 -10.17 -2.33 -10.44
N PHE A 98 -10.02 -3.43 -9.68
CA PHE A 98 -8.72 -3.88 -9.20
C PHE A 98 -7.75 -4.19 -10.34
N LEU A 99 -8.19 -4.93 -11.36
CA LEU A 99 -7.34 -5.24 -12.51
C LEU A 99 -6.92 -3.97 -13.25
N LYS A 100 -7.86 -3.04 -13.49
CA LYS A 100 -7.54 -1.72 -14.06
C LYS A 100 -6.54 -0.95 -13.19
N LEU A 101 -6.72 -0.93 -11.87
CA LEU A 101 -5.81 -0.26 -10.94
C LEU A 101 -4.39 -0.85 -11.02
N ILE A 102 -4.27 -2.18 -10.98
CA ILE A 102 -2.99 -2.89 -11.13
C ILE A 102 -2.30 -2.49 -12.45
N ILE A 103 -3.03 -2.56 -13.57
CA ILE A 103 -2.47 -2.26 -14.89
C ILE A 103 -2.06 -0.78 -14.97
N ASN A 104 -2.91 0.13 -14.50
CA ASN A 104 -2.65 1.57 -14.53
C ASN A 104 -1.40 1.96 -13.73
N GLU A 105 -1.28 1.50 -12.48
CA GLU A 105 -0.12 1.84 -11.66
C GLU A 105 1.16 1.16 -12.17
N THR A 106 1.04 -0.06 -12.70
CA THR A 106 2.16 -0.75 -13.33
C THR A 106 2.64 0.00 -14.58
N ILE A 107 1.76 0.33 -15.51
CA ILE A 107 2.16 1.00 -16.75
C ILE A 107 2.72 2.39 -16.49
N LYS A 108 2.16 3.11 -15.51
CA LYS A 108 2.64 4.42 -15.05
C LYS A 108 4.08 4.32 -14.55
N LEU A 109 4.37 3.40 -13.64
CA LEU A 109 5.72 3.20 -13.12
C LEU A 109 6.68 2.69 -14.21
N TYR A 110 6.19 1.83 -15.09
CA TYR A 110 7.02 1.23 -16.14
C TYR A 110 7.42 2.27 -17.19
N CYS A 111 6.49 3.14 -17.60
CA CYS A 111 6.79 4.27 -18.47
C CYS A 111 7.80 5.24 -17.84
N ALA A 112 7.65 5.54 -16.54
CA ALA A 112 8.62 6.36 -15.82
C ALA A 112 10.02 5.72 -15.80
N THR A 113 10.08 4.40 -15.62
CA THR A 113 11.31 3.61 -15.62
C THR A 113 11.99 3.61 -16.99
N ILE A 114 11.25 3.31 -18.06
CA ILE A 114 11.75 3.36 -19.45
C ILE A 114 12.19 4.77 -19.85
N SER A 115 11.47 5.80 -19.40
CA SER A 115 11.83 7.19 -19.72
C SER A 115 13.20 7.59 -19.18
N LYS A 116 13.60 7.01 -18.03
CA LYS A 116 14.93 7.14 -17.43
C LYS A 116 15.95 6.19 -18.06
N ASN A 117 15.53 4.99 -18.46
CA ASN A 117 16.39 3.99 -19.09
C ASN A 117 15.75 3.39 -20.36
N PRO A 118 15.84 4.07 -21.52
CA PRO A 118 15.23 3.59 -22.77
C PRO A 118 15.82 2.29 -23.31
N ASN A 119 17.00 1.88 -22.82
CA ASN A 119 17.67 0.65 -23.27
C ASN A 119 16.88 -0.61 -22.89
N LEU A 120 15.99 -0.53 -21.89
CA LEU A 120 15.09 -1.62 -21.51
C LEU A 120 14.22 -2.10 -22.68
N LEU A 121 13.91 -1.21 -23.64
CA LEU A 121 13.11 -1.55 -24.83
C LEU A 121 13.88 -2.29 -25.93
N ARG A 122 15.21 -2.47 -25.79
CA ARG A 122 16.03 -3.10 -26.83
C ARG A 122 15.68 -4.57 -27.03
N ASN A 123 15.35 -5.26 -25.94
CA ASN A 123 15.04 -6.68 -25.94
C ASN A 123 13.60 -6.99 -26.41
N LEU A 124 12.75 -5.97 -26.56
CA LEU A 124 11.41 -6.12 -27.07
C LEU A 124 11.42 -6.18 -28.59
N ASP A 125 10.77 -7.19 -29.17
CA ASP A 125 10.59 -7.30 -30.61
C ASP A 125 9.53 -6.29 -31.13
N LYS A 126 9.19 -6.36 -32.42
CA LYS A 126 8.20 -5.45 -33.03
C LYS A 126 6.80 -5.67 -32.43
N ASN A 127 6.39 -6.91 -32.25
CA ASN A 127 5.07 -7.27 -31.73
C ASN A 127 4.94 -6.89 -30.24
N ASP A 128 5.99 -7.13 -29.46
CA ASP A 128 6.08 -6.71 -28.06
C ASP A 128 5.93 -5.19 -27.93
N LYS A 129 6.56 -4.42 -28.83
CA LYS A 129 6.44 -2.96 -28.87
C LYS A 129 5.04 -2.51 -29.28
N GLU A 130 4.39 -3.17 -30.22
CA GLU A 130 2.99 -2.89 -30.59
C GLU A 130 2.04 -3.15 -29.43
N LYS A 131 2.19 -4.29 -28.73
CA LYS A 131 1.44 -4.59 -27.50
C LYS A 131 1.66 -3.53 -26.41
N LEU A 132 2.91 -3.17 -26.14
CA LEU A 132 3.23 -2.13 -25.16
C LEU A 132 2.60 -0.77 -25.54
N SER A 133 2.66 -0.41 -26.82
CA SER A 133 2.07 0.84 -27.34
C SER A 133 0.56 0.89 -27.09
N PHE A 134 -0.13 -0.22 -27.34
CA PHE A 134 -1.55 -0.38 -27.06
C PHE A 134 -1.86 -0.25 -25.57
N ILE A 135 -1.12 -0.96 -24.70
CA ILE A 135 -1.33 -0.90 -23.24
C ILE A 135 -1.11 0.54 -22.72
N ILE A 136 -0.08 1.24 -23.21
CA ILE A 136 0.16 2.65 -22.86
C ILE A 136 -1.01 3.52 -23.33
N ALA A 137 -1.47 3.36 -24.56
CA ALA A 137 -2.54 4.18 -25.11
C ALA A 137 -3.83 4.09 -24.29
N GLU A 138 -4.16 2.89 -23.81
CA GLU A 138 -5.42 2.60 -23.10
C GLU A 138 -5.35 2.84 -21.58
N PHE A 139 -4.22 2.52 -20.93
CA PHE A 139 -4.13 2.50 -19.46
C PHE A 139 -3.26 3.62 -18.87
N PHE A 140 -2.41 4.28 -19.66
CA PHE A 140 -1.60 5.36 -19.13
C PHE A 140 -2.43 6.63 -18.95
N LYS A 141 -2.76 6.96 -17.70
CA LYS A 141 -3.43 8.21 -17.32
C LYS A 141 -2.40 9.21 -16.80
N SER A 142 -2.21 10.32 -17.51
CA SER A 142 -1.46 11.50 -17.04
C SER A 142 -2.37 12.71 -16.95
N LEU A 143 -2.03 13.64 -16.06
CA LEU A 143 -2.68 14.95 -15.96
C LEU A 143 -2.32 15.86 -17.15
N SER A 144 -1.20 15.61 -17.83
CA SER A 144 -0.68 16.41 -18.93
C SER A 144 -0.65 15.62 -20.25
N LEU A 145 -1.26 16.18 -21.30
CA LEU A 145 -1.19 15.65 -22.68
C LEU A 145 0.27 15.59 -23.18
N ARG A 146 1.10 16.56 -22.79
CA ARG A 146 2.53 16.59 -23.15
C ARG A 146 3.32 15.45 -22.52
N GLU A 147 3.00 15.06 -21.29
CA GLU A 147 3.64 13.90 -20.64
C GLU A 147 3.24 12.61 -21.36
N TYR A 148 1.95 12.43 -21.66
CA TYR A 148 1.46 11.28 -22.43
C TYR A 148 2.17 11.17 -23.78
N GLU A 149 2.24 12.26 -24.55
CA GLU A 149 2.93 12.29 -25.84
C GLU A 149 4.43 11.99 -25.73
N GLN A 150 5.09 12.43 -24.67
CA GLN A 150 6.51 12.14 -24.41
C GLN A 150 6.74 10.66 -24.08
N TYR A 151 5.92 10.05 -23.22
CA TYR A 151 6.05 8.64 -22.86
C TYR A 151 5.69 7.72 -24.04
N TYR A 152 4.60 8.05 -24.77
CA TYR A 152 4.21 7.33 -25.98
C TYR A 152 5.32 7.40 -27.04
N ASP A 153 5.87 8.58 -27.31
CA ASP A 153 6.95 8.74 -28.28
C ASP A 153 8.22 7.98 -27.89
N LYS A 154 8.64 8.03 -26.63
CA LYS A 154 9.82 7.28 -26.18
C LYS A 154 9.63 5.75 -26.27
N ALA A 155 8.42 5.25 -26.01
CA ALA A 155 8.11 3.82 -26.11
C ALA A 155 8.04 3.32 -27.55
N THR A 156 7.49 4.13 -28.46
CA THR A 156 7.11 3.73 -29.82
C THR A 156 8.03 4.29 -30.92
N LYS A 157 8.91 5.24 -30.56
CA LYS A 157 9.69 6.10 -31.45
C LYS A 157 8.81 6.97 -32.37
N PHE A 158 7.56 7.23 -32.00
CA PHE A 158 6.52 7.89 -32.81
C PHE A 158 6.96 9.20 -33.50
N LYS A 159 7.54 10.16 -32.79
CA LYS A 159 8.06 11.41 -33.35
C LYS A 159 9.25 11.18 -34.26
N SER A 160 10.15 10.24 -33.97
CA SER A 160 11.27 9.95 -34.89
C SER A 160 10.81 9.23 -36.17
N LYS A 161 9.79 8.36 -36.08
CA LYS A 161 9.12 7.74 -37.22
C LYS A 161 8.34 8.77 -38.03
N ASN A 162 7.56 9.63 -37.38
CA ASN A 162 6.85 10.72 -38.04
C ASN A 162 7.82 11.76 -38.59
N LEU A 163 8.95 12.06 -37.95
CA LEU A 163 9.99 12.95 -38.49
C LEU A 163 10.63 12.34 -39.74
N PHE A 164 10.94 11.03 -39.73
CA PHE A 164 11.43 10.32 -40.91
C PHE A 164 10.38 10.28 -42.03
N LYS A 165 9.11 10.01 -41.72
CA LYS A 165 7.99 10.09 -42.67
C LYS A 165 7.78 11.52 -43.18
N ASN A 166 7.98 12.54 -42.34
CA ASN A 166 7.87 13.95 -42.72
C ASN A 166 9.06 14.40 -43.59
N ILE A 167 10.26 13.90 -43.31
CA ILE A 167 11.46 14.08 -44.15
C ILE A 167 11.25 13.36 -45.48
N TYR A 168 10.76 12.12 -45.49
CA TYR A 168 10.42 11.40 -46.70
C TYR A 168 9.35 12.15 -47.50
N ASN A 169 8.23 12.53 -46.89
CA ASN A 169 7.14 13.23 -47.57
C ASN A 169 7.54 14.64 -48.07
N ASN A 170 8.32 15.41 -47.29
CA ASN A 170 8.65 16.80 -47.63
C ASN A 170 9.96 17.00 -48.41
N ILE A 171 10.98 16.18 -48.16
CA ILE A 171 12.32 16.34 -48.75
C ILE A 171 12.56 15.37 -49.91
N PHE A 172 11.97 14.17 -49.90
CA PHE A 172 12.18 13.17 -50.96
C PHE A 172 10.97 13.00 -51.90
N ASN A 173 9.77 12.82 -51.37
CA ASN A 173 8.56 12.50 -52.14
C ASN A 173 8.07 13.71 -52.96
N LYS A 174 8.01 14.90 -52.34
CA LYS A 174 7.61 16.14 -53.03
C LYS A 174 8.46 16.47 -54.25
N PRO A 175 9.81 16.57 -54.19
CA PRO A 175 10.61 16.87 -55.37
C PRO A 175 10.60 15.75 -56.43
N ILE A 176 10.43 14.48 -56.05
CA ILE A 176 10.32 13.36 -57.01
C ILE A 176 8.97 13.37 -57.73
N ASN A 177 7.85 13.62 -57.04
CA ASN A 177 6.54 13.81 -57.68
C ASN A 177 6.52 15.09 -58.55
N LEU A 178 7.27 16.13 -58.18
CA LEU A 178 7.46 17.34 -58.99
C LEU A 178 8.30 17.09 -60.26
N LEU A 179 9.36 16.27 -60.16
CA LEU A 179 10.21 15.85 -61.29
C LEU A 179 9.48 14.90 -62.24
N LEU A 180 8.68 13.96 -61.71
CA LEU A 180 7.87 13.04 -62.52
C LEU A 180 6.68 13.75 -63.16
N GLY A 181 6.09 14.76 -62.50
CA GLY A 181 5.07 15.64 -63.05
C GLY A 181 5.61 16.61 -64.11
N GLY A 182 6.82 17.16 -63.91
CA GLY A 182 7.46 18.11 -64.84
C GLY A 182 8.25 17.46 -65.99
N GLY A 183 8.74 16.22 -65.82
CA GLY A 183 9.49 15.49 -66.84
C GLY A 183 8.64 14.99 -68.03
N LEU A 184 7.32 14.95 -67.87
CA LEU A 184 6.37 14.60 -68.93
C LEU A 184 6.06 15.78 -69.88
N GLU A 185 6.18 17.03 -69.41
CA GLU A 185 5.97 18.21 -70.26
C GLU A 185 7.16 18.47 -71.20
N LEU A 186 8.40 18.23 -70.76
CA LEU A 186 9.59 18.45 -71.60
C LEU A 186 9.76 17.41 -72.72
N ALA A 187 9.28 16.17 -72.52
CA ALA A 187 9.24 15.16 -73.57
C ALA A 187 8.05 15.35 -74.54
N SER A 188 6.97 15.97 -74.08
CA SER A 188 5.75 16.22 -74.86
C SER A 188 6.02 17.16 -76.03
N ASP A 189 6.70 18.29 -75.81
CA ASP A 189 6.87 19.33 -76.86
C ASP A 189 7.86 18.93 -77.96
N PHE A 190 8.91 18.18 -77.61
CA PHE A 190 9.89 17.69 -78.60
C PHE A 190 9.27 16.61 -79.50
N VAL A 191 8.42 15.75 -78.94
CA VAL A 191 7.68 14.72 -79.70
C VAL A 191 6.54 15.36 -80.52
N ARG A 192 5.80 16.33 -79.96
CA ARG A 192 4.67 16.99 -80.65
C ARG A 192 5.09 17.82 -81.86
N LYS A 193 6.19 18.58 -81.79
CA LYS A 193 6.76 19.29 -82.94
C LYS A 193 7.29 18.37 -84.03
N SER A 194 7.70 17.15 -83.67
CA SER A 194 8.20 16.15 -84.62
C SER A 194 7.06 15.42 -85.37
N PHE A 195 5.82 15.47 -84.86
CA PHE A 195 4.67 14.73 -85.40
C PHE A 195 3.49 15.59 -85.88
N GLY A 196 3.52 16.92 -85.75
CA GLY A 196 2.54 17.83 -86.39
C GLY A 196 1.09 17.69 -85.91
N LEU A 197 0.88 17.55 -84.60
CA LEU A 197 -0.46 17.38 -83.99
C LEU A 197 -1.01 18.71 -83.40
N PRO A 198 -2.34 18.93 -83.43
CA PRO A 198 -2.97 20.18 -82.98
C PRO A 198 -3.09 20.30 -81.44
N ASP A 199 -3.16 21.54 -80.96
CA ASP A 199 -3.20 21.89 -79.53
C ASP A 199 -4.52 21.51 -78.84
N SER A 200 -4.43 20.79 -77.72
CA SER A 200 -5.54 20.60 -76.80
C SER A 200 -5.27 21.33 -75.48
N ASN A 201 -6.01 22.42 -75.27
CA ASN A 201 -6.17 23.05 -73.97
C ASN A 201 -6.90 22.10 -73.01
N THR A 202 -6.18 21.46 -72.10
CA THR A 202 -6.77 20.91 -70.87
C THR A 202 -5.80 21.05 -69.69
N THR A 203 -6.24 21.92 -68.78
CA THR A 203 -5.70 22.22 -67.47
C THR A 203 -5.64 21.00 -66.54
N GLY A 204 -4.45 20.76 -65.97
CA GLY A 204 -4.28 20.39 -64.55
C GLY A 204 -4.71 18.99 -64.10
N LEU A 205 -3.88 17.98 -64.35
CA LEU A 205 -3.92 16.69 -63.64
C LEU A 205 -2.59 16.46 -62.92
N TYR A 206 -2.48 16.91 -61.67
CA TYR A 206 -1.46 16.40 -60.75
C TYR A 206 -1.84 14.97 -60.36
N LYS A 207 -1.21 13.97 -61.01
CA LYS A 207 -1.22 12.58 -60.52
C LYS A 207 -0.04 12.39 -59.56
N ASN A 208 -0.33 12.05 -58.31
CA ASN A 208 0.69 11.60 -57.35
C ASN A 208 1.15 10.19 -57.75
N TYR A 209 2.38 10.05 -58.24
CA TYR A 209 2.92 8.77 -58.72
C TYR A 209 3.53 7.92 -57.60
N LEU A 210 3.97 8.55 -56.51
CA LEU A 210 4.41 7.88 -55.29
C LEU A 210 3.43 8.18 -54.14
N PRO A 211 2.94 7.15 -53.41
CA PRO A 211 2.05 7.35 -52.28
C PRO A 211 2.79 8.06 -51.13
N GLU A 212 2.13 9.05 -50.52
CA GLU A 212 2.60 9.65 -49.27
C GLU A 212 2.54 8.62 -48.15
N LEU A 213 3.58 8.62 -47.29
CA LEU A 213 3.52 7.80 -46.08
C LEU A 213 2.55 8.47 -45.12
N GLU A 214 1.50 7.75 -44.71
CA GLU A 214 0.54 8.26 -43.73
C GLU A 214 1.25 8.58 -42.42
N LEU A 215 1.13 9.85 -42.00
CA LEU A 215 1.58 10.31 -40.70
C LEU A 215 0.72 9.62 -39.63
N GLU A 216 1.36 8.94 -38.69
CA GLU A 216 0.63 8.33 -37.59
C GLU A 216 0.10 9.47 -36.72
N THR A 217 -1.18 9.46 -36.38
CA THR A 217 -1.78 10.39 -35.42
C THR A 217 -1.91 9.68 -34.09
N ILE A 218 -1.52 10.32 -32.97
CA ILE A 218 -1.78 9.76 -31.64
C ILE A 218 -3.29 9.89 -31.38
N ARG A 219 -4.05 8.89 -31.79
CA ARG A 219 -5.47 8.79 -31.45
C ARG A 219 -5.56 8.10 -30.09
N LYS A 220 -5.88 8.86 -29.03
CA LYS A 220 -6.55 8.24 -27.88
C LYS A 220 -7.84 7.64 -28.42
N SER A 221 -8.09 6.36 -28.15
CA SER A 221 -9.31 5.72 -28.64
C SER A 221 -10.52 6.50 -28.10
N GLU A 222 -11.40 6.95 -29.01
CA GLU A 222 -12.60 7.72 -28.64
C GLU A 222 -13.67 6.84 -27.98
N ASN A 223 -13.48 5.52 -27.95
CA ASN A 223 -14.33 4.56 -27.27
C ASN A 223 -13.46 3.45 -26.65
N PRO A 224 -13.45 3.28 -25.32
CA PRO A 224 -12.89 2.09 -24.71
C PRO A 224 -13.76 0.91 -25.15
N SER A 225 -13.25 0.17 -26.10
CA SER A 225 -13.73 -1.12 -26.58
C SER A 225 -14.27 -2.01 -25.46
N GLU A 226 -15.40 -2.70 -25.74
CA GLU A 226 -16.16 -3.58 -24.83
C GLU A 226 -15.30 -4.54 -23.97
N PHE A 227 -14.12 -4.94 -24.46
CA PHE A 227 -13.18 -5.79 -23.72
C PHE A 227 -12.57 -5.12 -22.47
N LEU A 228 -12.53 -3.79 -22.38
CA LEU A 228 -12.02 -3.09 -21.18
C LEU A 228 -12.98 -3.21 -19.99
N GLU A 229 -14.21 -3.66 -20.22
CA GLU A 229 -15.17 -4.01 -19.17
C GLU A 229 -15.14 -5.49 -18.79
N ASP A 230 -14.42 -6.33 -19.55
CA ASP A 230 -14.25 -7.76 -19.28
C ASP A 230 -13.02 -8.05 -18.40
N ALA A 231 -13.27 -8.62 -17.22
CA ALA A 231 -12.22 -9.03 -16.30
C ALA A 231 -11.27 -10.10 -16.87
N LYS A 232 -11.72 -10.96 -17.79
CA LYS A 232 -10.84 -11.97 -18.41
C LYS A 232 -9.86 -11.31 -19.37
N ALA A 233 -10.34 -10.42 -20.25
CA ALA A 233 -9.48 -9.64 -21.13
C ALA A 233 -8.45 -8.82 -20.34
N LEU A 234 -8.87 -8.16 -19.26
CA LEU A 234 -7.96 -7.41 -18.39
C LEU A 234 -6.86 -8.29 -17.76
N LYS A 235 -7.17 -9.54 -17.37
CA LYS A 235 -6.15 -10.47 -16.89
C LYS A 235 -5.14 -10.85 -17.97
N LEU A 236 -5.58 -11.06 -19.20
CA LEU A 236 -4.68 -11.35 -20.32
C LEU A 236 -3.75 -10.17 -20.59
N ILE A 237 -4.29 -8.95 -20.58
CA ILE A 237 -3.51 -7.71 -20.70
C ILE A 237 -2.50 -7.60 -19.55
N TRP A 238 -2.91 -7.91 -18.32
CA TRP A 238 -2.02 -7.93 -17.16
C TRP A 238 -0.86 -8.92 -17.35
N ILE A 239 -1.15 -10.15 -17.79
CA ILE A 239 -0.12 -11.17 -18.05
C ILE A 239 0.84 -10.69 -19.15
N ASP A 240 0.32 -10.20 -20.27
CA ASP A 240 1.12 -9.65 -21.36
C ASP A 240 2.03 -8.51 -20.86
N LEU A 241 1.50 -7.59 -20.03
CA LEU A 241 2.29 -6.50 -19.45
C LEU A 241 3.45 -7.03 -18.59
N THR A 242 3.21 -8.01 -17.72
CA THR A 242 4.29 -8.59 -16.89
C THR A 242 5.36 -9.29 -17.72
N GLN A 243 4.96 -10.00 -18.79
CA GLN A 243 5.90 -10.64 -19.70
C GLN A 243 6.76 -9.60 -20.44
N LEU A 244 6.18 -8.49 -20.89
CA LEU A 244 6.91 -7.39 -21.51
C LEU A 244 7.93 -6.78 -20.55
N ILE A 245 7.54 -6.54 -19.29
CA ILE A 245 8.44 -6.01 -18.26
C ILE A 245 9.60 -6.98 -18.02
N ASN A 246 9.32 -8.28 -17.87
CA ASN A 246 10.34 -9.29 -17.64
C ASN A 246 11.32 -9.39 -18.84
N LYS A 247 10.80 -9.42 -20.08
CA LYS A 247 11.63 -9.38 -21.30
C LYS A 247 12.51 -8.13 -21.40
N SER A 248 12.08 -7.02 -20.82
CA SER A 248 12.80 -5.75 -20.82
C SER A 248 13.98 -5.70 -19.85
N GLY A 249 14.24 -6.80 -19.12
CA GLY A 249 15.44 -7.00 -18.33
C GLY A 249 15.20 -7.21 -16.84
N PHE A 250 13.95 -7.19 -16.37
CA PHE A 250 13.60 -7.49 -14.98
C PHE A 250 13.48 -9.00 -14.76
N LYS A 251 13.90 -9.48 -13.58
CA LYS A 251 13.76 -10.90 -13.23
C LYS A 251 12.29 -11.31 -13.13
N THR A 252 11.49 -10.44 -12.54
CA THR A 252 10.04 -10.62 -12.41
C THR A 252 9.35 -9.29 -12.05
N THR A 253 8.02 -9.32 -11.98
CA THR A 253 7.16 -8.24 -11.52
C THR A 253 6.50 -8.61 -10.18
N THR A 254 6.49 -7.68 -9.22
CA THR A 254 5.80 -7.87 -7.92
C THR A 254 4.85 -6.72 -7.64
N ILE A 255 3.61 -7.04 -7.29
CA ILE A 255 2.62 -6.05 -6.82
C ILE A 255 2.49 -6.18 -5.31
N LEU A 256 2.61 -5.07 -4.58
CA LEU A 256 2.41 -4.99 -3.15
C LEU A 256 1.16 -4.16 -2.88
N PHE A 257 0.15 -4.78 -2.26
CA PHE A 257 -1.03 -4.09 -1.74
C PHE A 257 -0.86 -3.84 -0.25
N ASP A 258 -1.00 -2.58 0.14
CA ASP A 258 -1.00 -2.18 1.56
C ASP A 258 -2.20 -1.29 1.86
N ARG A 259 -2.58 -1.18 3.13
CA ARG A 259 -3.58 -0.22 3.62
C ARG A 259 -4.98 -0.33 3.00
N ALA A 260 -5.32 -1.47 2.42
CA ALA A 260 -6.67 -1.72 1.91
C ALA A 260 -7.74 -1.61 3.02
N ASP A 261 -7.39 -1.95 4.27
CA ASP A 261 -8.27 -1.80 5.43
C ASP A 261 -8.44 -0.36 5.93
N GLU A 262 -7.61 0.56 5.43
CA GLU A 262 -7.67 2.00 5.74
C GLU A 262 -8.42 2.80 4.66
N TYR A 263 -8.92 2.15 3.60
CA TYR A 263 -9.69 2.82 2.57
C TYR A 263 -10.97 3.44 3.15
N THR A 264 -11.10 4.76 2.99
CA THR A 264 -12.12 5.58 3.65
C THR A 264 -13.55 5.13 3.35
N ALA A 265 -13.81 4.66 2.14
CA ALA A 265 -15.13 4.15 1.72
C ALA A 265 -15.60 2.92 2.52
N LEU A 266 -14.70 2.23 3.23
CA LEU A 266 -15.02 1.02 3.99
C LEU A 266 -15.48 1.31 5.42
N GLY A 267 -15.26 2.52 5.93
CA GLY A 267 -15.56 2.85 7.34
C GLY A 267 -14.82 1.95 8.34
N GLN A 268 -13.73 1.30 7.92
CA GLN A 268 -12.86 0.41 8.72
C GLN A 268 -13.54 -0.84 9.31
N GLY A 269 -14.72 -1.24 8.84
CA GLY A 269 -15.42 -2.43 9.32
C GLY A 269 -14.90 -3.74 8.70
N ILE A 270 -14.95 -4.84 9.46
CA ILE A 270 -14.52 -6.16 8.97
C ILE A 270 -15.33 -6.58 7.74
N GLU A 271 -16.67 -6.50 7.80
CA GLU A 271 -17.56 -6.90 6.70
C GLU A 271 -17.31 -6.12 5.40
N SER A 272 -17.07 -4.81 5.50
CA SER A 272 -16.79 -3.96 4.34
C SER A 272 -15.42 -4.27 3.75
N ILE A 273 -14.39 -4.51 4.58
CA ILE A 273 -13.07 -4.94 4.14
C ILE A 273 -13.13 -6.29 3.44
N THR A 274 -13.83 -7.27 4.03
CA THR A 274 -13.93 -8.61 3.47
C THR A 274 -14.71 -8.62 2.17
N THR A 275 -15.81 -7.86 2.10
CA THR A 275 -16.56 -7.62 0.86
C THR A 275 -15.68 -6.98 -0.22
N PHE A 276 -14.89 -5.98 0.15
CA PHE A 276 -14.04 -5.23 -0.78
C PHE A 276 -12.95 -6.11 -1.40
N LEU A 277 -12.25 -6.92 -0.60
CA LEU A 277 -11.11 -7.70 -1.08
C LEU A 277 -11.48 -9.10 -1.58
N LYS A 278 -12.70 -9.58 -1.36
CA LYS A 278 -13.15 -10.94 -1.71
C LYS A 278 -12.78 -11.35 -3.13
N ASP A 279 -13.13 -10.53 -4.12
CA ASP A 279 -12.94 -10.87 -5.54
C ASP A 279 -11.46 -10.97 -5.92
N LEU A 280 -10.59 -10.23 -5.23
CA LEU A 280 -9.13 -10.27 -5.42
C LEU A 280 -8.53 -11.51 -4.74
N LEU A 281 -8.93 -11.78 -3.48
CA LEU A 281 -8.33 -12.81 -2.64
C LEU A 281 -8.80 -14.23 -2.95
N THR A 282 -9.97 -14.38 -3.55
CA THR A 282 -10.50 -15.70 -3.98
C THR A 282 -10.04 -16.11 -5.37
N ASP A 283 -9.43 -15.19 -6.13
CA ASP A 283 -9.00 -15.43 -7.50
C ASP A 283 -7.63 -16.12 -7.57
N THR A 284 -7.63 -17.44 -7.38
CA THR A 284 -6.39 -18.24 -7.43
C THR A 284 -5.65 -18.14 -8.76
N THR A 285 -6.33 -17.88 -9.89
CA THR A 285 -5.67 -17.72 -11.20
C THR A 285 -4.88 -16.41 -11.32
N LEU A 286 -5.26 -15.40 -10.54
CA LEU A 286 -4.52 -14.16 -10.41
C LEU A 286 -3.40 -14.29 -9.35
N LEU A 287 -3.67 -14.98 -8.25
CA LEU A 287 -2.71 -15.09 -7.15
C LEU A 287 -1.60 -16.13 -7.39
N LEU A 288 -1.85 -17.19 -8.16
CA LEU A 288 -0.88 -18.25 -8.47
C LEU A 288 -0.38 -18.08 -9.91
N SER A 289 0.57 -17.18 -10.11
CA SER A 289 1.20 -16.95 -11.41
C SER A 289 2.68 -17.32 -11.40
N GLU A 290 3.17 -17.79 -12.53
CA GLU A 290 4.60 -18.01 -12.75
C GLU A 290 5.32 -16.77 -13.28
N ASN A 291 4.58 -15.70 -13.64
CA ASN A 291 5.14 -14.50 -14.28
C ASN A 291 5.29 -13.30 -13.33
N TYR A 292 4.63 -13.34 -12.17
CA TYR A 292 4.61 -12.27 -11.18
C TYR A 292 4.21 -12.80 -9.80
N SER A 293 4.46 -12.02 -8.76
CA SER A 293 3.96 -12.27 -7.41
C SER A 293 3.05 -11.13 -6.92
N ILE A 294 2.05 -11.46 -6.12
CA ILE A 294 1.23 -10.48 -5.40
C ILE A 294 1.45 -10.63 -3.89
N VAL A 295 1.78 -9.54 -3.22
CA VAL A 295 1.91 -9.45 -1.77
C VAL A 295 0.77 -8.59 -1.24
N ILE A 296 -0.02 -9.10 -0.29
CA ILE A 296 -1.18 -8.36 0.24
C ILE A 296 -1.08 -8.28 1.76
N GLY A 297 -1.05 -7.06 2.29
CA GLY A 297 -1.21 -6.80 3.72
C GLY A 297 -2.67 -6.96 4.15
N LEU A 298 -2.92 -7.85 5.11
CA LEU A 298 -4.25 -8.12 5.66
C LEU A 298 -4.29 -7.86 7.16
N TRP A 299 -5.41 -7.32 7.63
CA TRP A 299 -5.71 -7.24 9.05
C TRP A 299 -6.11 -8.63 9.57
N ASP A 300 -5.45 -9.11 10.62
CA ASP A 300 -5.68 -10.43 11.21
C ASP A 300 -7.14 -10.71 11.60
N ALA A 301 -7.89 -9.71 12.08
CA ALA A 301 -9.30 -9.86 12.41
C ALA A 301 -10.18 -10.30 11.22
N THR A 302 -9.74 -10.05 9.98
CA THR A 302 -10.47 -10.42 8.76
C THR A 302 -10.17 -11.85 8.29
N LYS A 303 -9.18 -12.54 8.89
CA LYS A 303 -8.69 -13.83 8.41
C LYS A 303 -9.76 -14.92 8.41
N ASN A 304 -10.56 -15.01 9.48
CA ASN A 304 -11.61 -16.03 9.60
C ASN A 304 -12.71 -15.84 8.55
N ASP A 305 -13.11 -14.58 8.32
CA ASP A 305 -14.12 -14.25 7.31
C ASP A 305 -13.61 -14.56 5.90
N PHE A 306 -12.35 -14.25 5.60
CA PHE A 306 -11.74 -14.61 4.32
C PHE A 306 -11.66 -16.12 4.11
N ASP A 307 -11.33 -16.88 5.16
CA ASP A 307 -11.31 -18.34 5.11
C ASP A 307 -12.70 -18.90 4.76
N GLN A 308 -13.76 -18.39 5.42
CA GLN A 308 -15.15 -18.75 5.14
C GLN A 308 -15.61 -18.32 3.72
N LEU A 309 -15.07 -17.22 3.20
CA LEU A 309 -15.33 -16.75 1.84
C LEU A 309 -14.57 -17.54 0.76
N GLY A 310 -13.72 -18.51 1.15
CA GLY A 310 -13.01 -19.41 0.24
C GLY A 310 -11.62 -18.94 -0.18
N VAL A 311 -11.01 -18.00 0.55
CA VAL A 311 -9.61 -17.61 0.33
C VAL A 311 -8.69 -18.80 0.66
N ARG A 312 -7.82 -19.17 -0.29
CA ARG A 312 -6.99 -20.38 -0.21
C ARG A 312 -5.67 -20.15 0.56
N PHE A 313 -5.78 -19.88 1.86
CA PHE A 313 -4.61 -19.76 2.76
C PHE A 313 -3.77 -21.04 2.87
N ASP A 314 -4.36 -22.19 2.53
CA ASP A 314 -3.67 -23.48 2.42
C ASP A 314 -2.73 -23.55 1.20
N LYS A 315 -3.10 -22.90 0.09
CA LYS A 315 -2.28 -22.83 -1.14
C LYS A 315 -1.29 -21.67 -1.11
N ILE A 316 -1.68 -20.55 -0.49
CA ILE A 316 -0.88 -19.34 -0.39
C ILE A 316 -0.54 -19.11 1.07
N LYS A 317 0.65 -19.57 1.46
CA LYS A 317 1.09 -19.55 2.85
C LYS A 317 1.11 -18.12 3.40
N PRO A 318 0.36 -17.82 4.49
CA PRO A 318 0.41 -16.53 5.14
C PRO A 318 1.71 -16.35 5.91
N PHE A 319 2.22 -15.11 5.91
CA PHE A 319 3.30 -14.63 6.74
C PHE A 319 2.71 -13.80 7.88
N ASN A 320 2.72 -14.36 9.09
CA ASN A 320 2.20 -13.68 10.27
C ASN A 320 3.29 -12.81 10.90
N ILE A 321 3.04 -11.52 11.06
CA ILE A 321 3.92 -10.63 11.82
C ILE A 321 3.58 -10.79 13.30
N ASN A 322 4.57 -11.20 14.10
CA ASN A 322 4.47 -11.23 15.54
C ASN A 322 5.80 -10.80 16.16
N TRP A 323 5.74 -9.92 17.17
CA TRP A 323 6.90 -9.44 17.89
C TRP A 323 6.92 -10.03 19.28
N SER A 324 8.04 -10.64 19.65
CA SER A 324 8.30 -10.99 21.04
C SER A 324 8.72 -9.76 21.83
N PRO A 325 8.57 -9.75 23.17
CA PRO A 325 9.07 -8.68 24.03
C PRO A 325 10.55 -8.35 23.77
N LYS A 326 11.37 -9.40 23.57
CA LYS A 326 12.78 -9.24 23.20
C LYS A 326 12.96 -8.46 21.89
N LYS A 327 12.18 -8.78 20.85
CA LYS A 327 12.25 -8.09 19.56
C LYS A 327 11.75 -6.64 19.64
N LEU A 328 10.77 -6.34 20.48
CA LEU A 328 10.32 -4.97 20.71
C LEU A 328 11.39 -4.14 21.42
N ASN A 329 12.10 -4.74 22.38
CA ASN A 329 13.26 -4.09 22.99
C ASN A 329 14.37 -3.84 21.96
N GLU A 330 14.65 -4.80 21.06
CA GLU A 330 15.59 -4.59 19.94
C GLU A 330 15.15 -3.43 19.03
N ILE A 331 13.85 -3.32 18.72
CA ILE A 331 13.28 -2.22 17.92
C ILE A 331 13.46 -0.87 18.64
N LEU A 332 13.18 -0.80 19.94
CA LEU A 332 13.39 0.39 20.76
C LEU A 332 14.86 0.81 20.79
N GLU A 333 15.75 -0.13 21.09
CA GLU A 333 17.19 0.11 21.17
C GLU A 333 17.72 0.64 19.84
N LYS A 334 17.36 -0.01 18.72
CA LYS A 334 17.82 0.40 17.38
C LYS A 334 17.42 1.82 17.04
N ARG A 335 16.21 2.20 17.44
CA ARG A 335 15.71 3.56 17.23
C ARG A 335 16.46 4.57 18.10
N ILE A 336 16.64 4.29 19.38
CA ILE A 336 17.39 5.16 20.30
C ILE A 336 18.85 5.34 19.84
N GLU A 337 19.49 4.26 19.38
CA GLU A 337 20.82 4.31 18.77
C GLU A 337 20.87 5.25 17.55
N HIS A 338 19.92 5.13 16.62
CA HIS A 338 19.87 5.96 15.42
C HIS A 338 19.75 7.46 15.78
N PHE A 339 18.84 7.81 16.68
CA PHE A 339 18.60 9.21 17.06
C PHE A 339 19.66 9.80 18.00
N SER A 340 20.57 8.98 18.54
CA SER A 340 21.66 9.42 19.43
C SER A 340 23.06 9.30 18.83
N ASP A 341 23.21 8.89 17.57
CA ASP A 341 24.49 8.42 17.01
C ASP A 341 25.16 7.35 17.88
N ARG A 342 24.38 6.42 18.43
CA ARG A 342 24.83 5.33 19.32
C ARG A 342 25.47 5.81 20.62
N LYS A 343 25.19 7.06 21.05
CA LYS A 343 25.68 7.62 22.32
C LYS A 343 24.82 7.24 23.53
N VAL A 344 23.60 6.79 23.28
CA VAL A 344 22.58 6.51 24.30
C VAL A 344 21.96 5.15 23.99
N LYS A 345 21.71 4.37 25.03
CA LYS A 345 20.93 3.13 25.02
C LYS A 345 19.56 3.32 25.66
N ALA A 346 18.61 2.43 25.41
CA ALA A 346 17.28 2.52 26.02
C ALA A 346 17.34 2.57 27.56
N ASN A 347 18.25 1.78 28.15
CA ASN A 347 18.48 1.73 29.59
C ASN A 347 19.06 3.02 30.19
N ASP A 348 19.66 3.89 29.38
CA ASP A 348 20.15 5.21 29.84
C ASP A 348 19.00 6.21 30.00
N ILE A 349 17.87 5.97 29.32
CA ILE A 349 16.68 6.82 29.34
C ILE A 349 15.62 6.28 30.30
N PHE A 350 15.41 4.97 30.30
CA PHE A 350 14.39 4.29 31.10
C PHE A 350 15.02 3.10 31.82
N PRO A 351 14.75 2.90 33.13
CA PRO A 351 15.15 1.67 33.81
C PRO A 351 14.57 0.42 33.12
N GLU A 352 15.27 -0.70 33.17
CA GLU A 352 14.86 -1.96 32.52
C GLU A 352 13.44 -2.40 32.93
N GLN A 353 13.09 -2.28 34.21
CA GLN A 353 11.74 -2.59 34.70
C GLN A 353 10.66 -1.70 34.07
N THR A 354 10.99 -0.44 33.78
CA THR A 354 10.09 0.48 33.08
C THR A 354 9.94 0.05 31.63
N ILE A 355 11.03 -0.30 30.95
CA ILE A 355 10.98 -0.79 29.55
C ILE A 355 10.09 -2.03 29.44
N ASN A 356 10.22 -3.00 30.35
CA ASN A 356 9.38 -4.19 30.36
C ASN A 356 7.90 -3.82 30.49
N LYS A 357 7.54 -2.92 31.42
CA LYS A 357 6.16 -2.42 31.55
C LYS A 357 5.67 -1.69 30.31
N LEU A 358 6.53 -0.90 29.66
CA LEU A 358 6.19 -0.19 28.42
C LEU A 358 5.90 -1.16 27.29
N ILE A 359 6.69 -2.24 27.19
CA ILE A 359 6.51 -3.31 26.20
C ILE A 359 5.22 -4.10 26.50
N ASP A 360 4.97 -4.49 27.75
CA ASP A 360 3.76 -5.22 28.13
C ASP A 360 2.49 -4.40 27.80
N LEU A 361 2.51 -3.09 28.06
CA LEU A 361 1.40 -2.18 27.75
C LEU A 361 1.24 -1.90 26.24
N SER A 362 2.26 -2.18 25.43
CA SER A 362 2.22 -1.98 23.98
C SER A 362 1.46 -3.05 23.21
N ASP A 363 1.01 -4.13 23.86
CA ASP A 363 0.29 -5.25 23.24
C ASP A 363 1.03 -5.80 22.00
N ASN A 364 2.34 -5.97 22.15
CA ASN A 364 3.27 -6.39 21.10
C ASN A 364 3.36 -5.48 19.85
N SER A 365 2.85 -4.25 19.90
CA SER A 365 2.79 -3.32 18.77
C SER A 365 3.87 -2.23 18.86
N PRO A 366 4.81 -2.15 17.89
CA PRO A 366 5.79 -1.06 17.83
C PRO A 366 5.14 0.33 17.81
N ARG A 367 4.00 0.48 17.09
CA ARG A 367 3.25 1.74 17.05
C ARG A 367 2.78 2.15 18.44
N TYR A 368 2.24 1.22 19.23
CA TYR A 368 1.76 1.50 20.58
C TYR A 368 2.90 1.79 21.55
N LEU A 369 4.03 1.07 21.42
CA LEU A 369 5.23 1.37 22.19
C LEU A 369 5.69 2.81 21.96
N PHE A 370 5.84 3.23 20.70
CA PHE A 370 6.32 4.57 20.38
C PHE A 370 5.29 5.67 20.65
N ARG A 371 3.99 5.40 20.47
CA ARG A 371 2.93 6.35 20.85
C ARG A 371 2.93 6.60 22.35
N GLN A 372 3.05 5.54 23.16
CA GLN A 372 3.17 5.68 24.62
C GLN A 372 4.43 6.48 25.01
N LEU A 373 5.57 6.19 24.38
CA LEU A 373 6.82 6.93 24.61
C LEU A 373 6.71 8.41 24.20
N SER A 374 5.98 8.72 23.13
CA SER A 374 5.68 10.10 22.74
C SER A 374 4.92 10.83 23.83
N VAL A 375 3.85 10.23 24.37
CA VAL A 375 3.05 10.84 25.44
C VAL A 375 3.88 11.05 26.71
N ILE A 376 4.77 10.10 27.06
CA ILE A 376 5.68 10.22 28.20
C ILE A 376 6.70 11.35 27.97
N TYR A 377 7.25 11.46 26.77
CA TYR A 377 8.17 12.54 26.40
C TYR A 377 7.49 13.91 26.52
N ASP A 378 6.28 14.05 25.98
CA ASP A 378 5.52 15.30 26.04
C ASP A 378 5.15 15.65 27.49
N THR A 379 4.81 14.65 28.30
CA THR A 379 4.55 14.82 29.74
C THR A 379 5.79 15.32 30.46
N GLN A 380 6.98 14.76 30.18
CA GLN A 380 8.24 15.25 30.76
C GLN A 380 8.53 16.68 30.30
N ASN A 381 8.33 16.98 29.02
CA ASN A 381 8.58 18.32 28.48
C ASN A 381 7.68 19.39 29.14
N ASN A 382 6.44 19.03 29.46
CA ASN A 382 5.50 19.90 30.17
C ASN A 382 5.85 20.07 31.66
N PHE A 383 6.44 19.07 32.29
CA PHE A 383 6.92 19.19 33.68
C PHE A 383 8.20 19.99 33.78
N ASP A 384 9.19 19.62 32.97
CA ASP A 384 10.51 20.22 32.94
C ASP A 384 11.21 19.86 31.63
N SER A 385 11.20 20.81 30.69
CA SER A 385 11.93 20.73 29.42
C SER A 385 13.45 20.89 29.57
N THR A 386 13.93 21.28 30.76
CA THR A 386 15.36 21.48 31.05
C THR A 386 16.03 20.27 31.71
N SER A 387 15.27 19.21 31.98
CA SER A 387 15.76 17.96 32.55
C SER A 387 16.72 17.22 31.62
N ASN A 388 17.69 16.50 32.19
CA ASN A 388 18.60 15.59 31.48
C ASN A 388 18.12 14.12 31.53
N SER A 389 16.92 13.86 32.05
CA SER A 389 16.35 12.52 32.18
C SER A 389 14.82 12.55 32.17
N ILE A 390 14.19 11.44 31.79
CA ILE A 390 12.73 11.28 31.95
C ILE A 390 12.44 10.81 33.37
N THR A 391 11.67 11.59 34.12
CA THR A 391 11.37 11.29 35.53
C THR A 391 10.37 10.15 35.67
N LYS A 392 10.43 9.42 36.79
CA LYS A 392 9.44 8.39 37.13
C LYS A 392 8.00 8.96 37.13
N LYS A 393 7.83 10.18 37.62
CA LYS A 393 6.55 10.90 37.61
C LYS A 393 6.02 11.10 36.19
N ALA A 394 6.88 11.54 35.25
CA ALA A 394 6.49 11.71 33.85
C ALA A 394 6.10 10.38 33.19
N VAL A 395 6.79 9.28 33.52
CA VAL A 395 6.41 7.93 33.05
C VAL A 395 5.02 7.55 33.57
N GLU A 396 4.80 7.66 34.88
CA GLU A 396 3.54 7.25 35.50
C GLU A 396 2.34 8.04 35.00
N GLU A 397 2.45 9.37 34.94
CA GLU A 397 1.38 10.23 34.41
C GLU A 397 1.21 10.07 32.89
N GLY A 398 2.32 9.94 32.15
CA GLY A 398 2.29 9.74 30.71
C GLY A 398 1.60 8.43 30.31
N GLN A 399 1.83 7.34 31.04
CA GLN A 399 1.12 6.07 30.80
C GLN A 399 -0.39 6.19 31.09
N VAL A 400 -0.78 6.87 32.17
CA VAL A 400 -2.19 7.13 32.47
C VAL A 400 -2.86 7.94 31.36
N ASN A 401 -2.19 8.97 30.86
CA ASN A 401 -2.70 9.80 29.76
C ASN A 401 -2.81 8.98 28.47
N TYR A 402 -1.77 8.22 28.12
CA TYR A 402 -1.78 7.33 26.95
C TYR A 402 -2.95 6.35 26.99
N CYS A 403 -3.19 5.71 28.13
CA CYS A 403 -4.28 4.74 28.27
C CYS A 403 -5.67 5.38 28.24
N LYS A 404 -5.84 6.57 28.83
CA LYS A 404 -7.12 7.30 28.80
C LYS A 404 -7.48 7.80 27.40
N ASP A 405 -6.47 8.19 26.62
CA ASP A 405 -6.60 8.67 25.25
C ASP A 405 -6.42 7.56 24.20
N PHE A 406 -6.46 6.28 24.60
CA PHE A 406 -6.31 5.17 23.67
C PHE A 406 -7.47 5.11 22.69
N GLU A 407 -7.18 5.05 21.38
CA GLU A 407 -8.19 5.12 20.33
C GLU A 407 -8.85 3.76 20.09
N PHE A 408 -9.71 3.32 21.01
CA PHE A 408 -10.35 2.01 20.95
C PHE A 408 -11.10 1.75 19.63
N TYR A 409 -11.77 2.75 19.04
CA TYR A 409 -12.45 2.57 17.74
C TYR A 409 -11.49 2.33 16.57
N ALA A 410 -10.24 2.79 16.65
CA ALA A 410 -9.25 2.51 15.61
C ALA A 410 -8.76 1.06 15.65
N VAL A 411 -8.89 0.39 16.81
CA VAL A 411 -8.45 -1.00 17.03
C VAL A 411 -9.61 -1.97 16.94
N PHE A 412 -10.75 -1.59 17.50
CA PHE A 412 -11.99 -2.36 17.58
C PHE A 412 -13.16 -1.53 17.02
N PRO A 413 -13.28 -1.44 15.69
CA PRO A 413 -14.37 -0.72 15.03
C PRO A 413 -15.73 -1.23 15.49
N SER A 414 -16.59 -0.32 15.93
CA SER A 414 -17.94 -0.61 16.42
C SER A 414 -18.87 0.59 16.20
N LYS A 415 -20.17 0.34 16.14
CA LYS A 415 -21.17 1.40 15.92
C LYS A 415 -21.36 2.21 17.21
N LYS A 416 -21.08 3.52 17.14
CA LYS A 416 -21.26 4.43 18.28
C LYS A 416 -22.71 4.41 18.79
N GLY A 417 -22.87 4.41 20.11
CA GLY A 417 -24.16 4.43 20.80
C GLY A 417 -24.96 3.13 20.70
N SER A 418 -24.46 2.08 20.03
CA SER A 418 -25.12 0.77 20.02
C SER A 418 -24.69 -0.09 21.21
N LYS A 419 -25.34 -1.25 21.40
CA LYS A 419 -24.92 -2.20 22.43
C LYS A 419 -23.52 -2.78 22.18
N GLU A 420 -23.08 -2.78 20.92
CA GLU A 420 -21.75 -3.18 20.45
C GLU A 420 -20.70 -2.08 20.60
N ASP A 421 -21.08 -0.86 20.98
CA ASP A 421 -20.15 0.25 21.12
C ASP A 421 -18.99 -0.13 22.05
N ILE A 422 -17.77 -0.10 21.50
CA ILE A 422 -16.54 -0.50 22.19
C ILE A 422 -16.34 0.34 23.45
N LEU A 423 -16.57 1.65 23.43
CA LEU A 423 -16.32 2.50 24.59
C LEU A 423 -17.32 2.26 25.70
N VAL A 424 -18.59 2.07 25.36
CA VAL A 424 -19.62 1.69 26.34
C VAL A 424 -19.22 0.39 27.03
N ASN A 425 -18.71 -0.58 26.27
CA ASN A 425 -18.29 -1.87 26.80
C ASN A 425 -16.98 -1.81 27.59
N VAL A 426 -16.00 -1.01 27.16
CA VAL A 426 -14.78 -0.72 27.94
C VAL A 426 -15.15 -0.04 29.25
N ASN A 427 -16.01 0.97 29.24
CA ASN A 427 -16.46 1.67 30.44
C ASN A 427 -17.24 0.75 31.40
N ARG A 428 -17.96 -0.27 30.91
CA ARG A 428 -18.55 -1.31 31.79
C ARG A 428 -17.47 -2.10 32.52
N ILE A 429 -16.42 -2.54 31.81
CA ILE A 429 -15.29 -3.26 32.41
C ILE A 429 -14.57 -2.38 33.45
N LEU A 430 -14.31 -1.12 33.12
CA LEU A 430 -13.67 -0.16 34.03
C LEU A 430 -14.53 0.09 35.28
N LYS A 431 -15.86 0.20 35.14
CA LYS A 431 -16.78 0.37 36.27
C LYS A 431 -16.73 -0.81 37.23
N ILE A 432 -16.69 -2.05 36.70
CA ILE A 432 -16.47 -3.27 37.50
C ILE A 432 -15.15 -3.13 38.27
N GLY A 433 -14.06 -2.74 37.59
CA GLY A 433 -12.78 -2.44 38.23
C GLY A 433 -12.07 -3.68 38.80
N SER A 434 -12.29 -4.84 38.22
CA SER A 434 -11.62 -6.10 38.55
C SER A 434 -11.05 -6.73 37.29
N LEU A 435 -9.86 -7.34 37.41
CA LEU A 435 -9.24 -8.10 36.31
C LEU A 435 -9.95 -9.43 36.06
N GLU A 436 -10.62 -9.96 37.09
CA GLU A 436 -11.51 -11.11 37.01
C GLU A 436 -12.95 -10.62 37.10
N ILE A 437 -13.74 -10.88 36.06
CA ILE A 437 -15.11 -10.39 35.90
C ILE A 437 -16.07 -11.58 35.92
N LYS A 438 -17.13 -11.46 36.71
CA LYS A 438 -18.22 -12.43 36.77
C LYS A 438 -19.44 -11.91 36.01
N THR A 439 -20.28 -12.81 35.51
CA THR A 439 -21.55 -12.41 34.86
C THR A 439 -22.41 -11.53 35.76
N LYS A 440 -22.39 -11.78 37.08
CA LYS A 440 -23.10 -10.97 38.07
C LYS A 440 -22.62 -9.51 38.11
N ASP A 441 -21.32 -9.27 37.95
CA ASP A 441 -20.77 -7.91 37.98
C ASP A 441 -21.31 -7.07 36.81
N TYR A 442 -21.46 -7.68 35.64
CA TYR A 442 -22.11 -7.03 34.49
C TYR A 442 -23.59 -6.75 34.73
N VAL A 443 -24.32 -7.67 35.38
CA VAL A 443 -25.72 -7.46 35.77
C VAL A 443 -25.83 -6.25 36.69
N ASP A 444 -24.95 -6.17 37.69
CA ASP A 444 -24.98 -5.12 38.71
C ASP A 444 -24.59 -3.74 38.13
N ILE A 445 -23.54 -3.69 37.30
CA ILE A 445 -23.04 -2.45 36.69
C ILE A 445 -23.94 -1.95 35.56
N ALA A 446 -24.35 -2.83 34.64
CA ALA A 446 -25.17 -2.42 33.51
C ALA A 446 -26.66 -2.33 33.84
N LYS A 447 -27.10 -2.82 35.02
CA LYS A 447 -28.49 -2.86 35.47
C LYS A 447 -29.39 -3.61 34.46
N VAL A 448 -28.93 -4.77 33.98
CA VAL A 448 -29.61 -5.59 32.96
C VAL A 448 -29.84 -7.02 33.42
N SER A 449 -30.70 -7.76 32.72
CA SER A 449 -30.91 -9.19 32.98
C SER A 449 -29.66 -10.04 32.66
N THR A 450 -29.53 -11.21 33.30
CA THR A 450 -28.43 -12.15 33.06
C THR A 450 -28.22 -12.51 31.58
N PRO A 451 -29.27 -12.81 30.78
CA PRO A 451 -29.09 -13.05 29.35
C PRO A 451 -28.51 -11.85 28.59
N THR A 452 -28.91 -10.63 28.98
CA THR A 452 -28.39 -9.39 28.37
C THR A 452 -26.92 -9.16 28.75
N ALA A 453 -26.56 -9.38 30.02
CA ALA A 453 -25.17 -9.33 30.49
C ALA A 453 -24.29 -10.34 29.74
N ILE A 454 -24.77 -11.58 29.55
CA ILE A 454 -24.07 -12.60 28.74
C ILE A 454 -23.85 -12.12 27.31
N ASN A 455 -24.83 -11.45 26.71
CA ASN A 455 -24.65 -10.88 25.36
C ASN A 455 -23.60 -9.76 25.33
N TYR A 456 -23.54 -8.89 26.35
CA TYR A 456 -22.48 -7.87 26.45
C TYR A 456 -21.10 -8.49 26.66
N ILE A 457 -21.00 -9.55 27.47
CA ILE A 457 -19.75 -10.29 27.65
C ILE A 457 -19.31 -10.92 26.33
N LYS A 458 -20.23 -11.54 25.58
CA LYS A 458 -19.92 -12.07 24.24
C LYS A 458 -19.36 -11.00 23.30
N ILE A 459 -19.88 -9.77 23.34
CA ILE A 459 -19.35 -8.65 22.54
C ILE A 459 -17.89 -8.37 22.90
N VAL A 460 -17.56 -8.22 24.19
CA VAL A 460 -16.17 -7.93 24.60
C VAL A 460 -15.24 -9.13 24.45
N GLN A 461 -15.75 -10.36 24.51
CA GLN A 461 -15.01 -11.56 24.13
C GLN A 461 -14.69 -11.58 22.64
N ASN A 462 -15.64 -11.17 21.78
CA ASN A 462 -15.41 -11.07 20.34
C ASN A 462 -14.36 -10.01 20.00
N TYR A 463 -14.24 -8.95 20.81
CA TYR A 463 -13.16 -7.98 20.71
C TYR A 463 -11.84 -8.44 21.37
N GLY A 464 -11.79 -9.64 21.95
CA GLY A 464 -10.61 -10.17 22.62
C GLY A 464 -10.24 -9.41 23.91
N LEU A 465 -11.14 -8.60 24.47
CA LEU A 465 -10.86 -7.83 25.68
C LEU A 465 -10.91 -8.70 26.94
N VAL A 466 -11.68 -9.79 26.91
CA VAL A 466 -11.81 -10.74 28.02
C VAL A 466 -11.81 -12.19 27.51
N HIS A 467 -11.34 -13.12 28.32
CA HIS A 467 -11.31 -14.56 28.03
C HIS A 467 -12.03 -15.35 29.13
N TYR A 468 -12.81 -16.37 28.77
CA TYR A 468 -13.49 -17.21 29.76
C TYR A 468 -12.49 -18.10 30.48
N ILE A 469 -12.53 -18.13 31.82
CA ILE A 469 -11.60 -18.93 32.63
C ILE A 469 -12.29 -20.02 33.46
N GLY A 470 -13.62 -20.05 33.49
CA GLY A 470 -14.37 -21.07 34.22
C GLY A 470 -15.67 -20.54 34.83
N GLU A 471 -16.27 -21.36 35.67
CA GLU A 471 -17.47 -21.04 36.44
C GLU A 471 -17.15 -21.12 37.93
N THR A 472 -17.79 -20.25 38.72
CA THR A 472 -17.73 -20.34 40.18
C THR A 472 -18.57 -21.52 40.68
N GLU A 473 -18.37 -21.93 41.94
CA GLU A 473 -19.19 -22.97 42.60
C GLU A 473 -20.69 -22.67 42.55
N ASN A 474 -21.07 -21.39 42.44
CA ASN A 474 -22.47 -20.94 42.33
C ASN A 474 -22.96 -20.84 40.87
N GLY A 475 -22.23 -21.39 39.91
CA GLY A 475 -22.59 -21.41 38.48
C GLY A 475 -22.42 -20.08 37.73
N ALA A 476 -21.76 -19.09 38.33
CA ALA A 476 -21.51 -17.81 37.65
C ALA A 476 -20.27 -17.93 36.75
N LYS A 477 -20.42 -17.65 35.45
CA LYS A 477 -19.30 -17.60 34.50
C LYS A 477 -18.32 -16.49 34.86
N THR A 478 -17.05 -16.79 34.71
CA THR A 478 -15.92 -15.95 35.11
C THR A 478 -14.99 -15.73 33.92
N TYR A 479 -14.50 -14.50 33.78
CA TYR A 479 -13.75 -14.02 32.64
C TYR A 479 -12.55 -13.20 33.10
N GLN A 480 -11.40 -13.39 32.46
CA GLN A 480 -10.17 -12.64 32.71
C GLN A 480 -10.00 -11.54 31.67
N VAL A 481 -9.81 -10.30 32.10
CA VAL A 481 -9.43 -9.18 31.22
C VAL A 481 -8.09 -9.49 30.56
N GLN A 482 -7.98 -9.28 29.25
CA GLN A 482 -6.80 -9.58 28.44
C GLN A 482 -6.06 -8.32 28.00
N ASN A 483 -6.79 -7.30 27.54
CA ASN A 483 -6.20 -6.10 26.94
C ASN A 483 -5.32 -5.32 27.95
N PRO A 484 -4.03 -5.07 27.67
CA PRO A 484 -3.10 -4.42 28.60
C PRO A 484 -3.51 -3.01 29.03
N VAL A 485 -4.09 -2.22 28.11
CA VAL A 485 -4.57 -0.86 28.39
C VAL A 485 -5.70 -0.89 29.42
N ILE A 486 -6.66 -1.80 29.26
CA ILE A 486 -7.77 -1.94 30.20
C ILE A 486 -7.27 -2.43 31.57
N LYS A 487 -6.37 -3.42 31.60
CA LYS A 487 -5.73 -3.89 32.85
C LYS A 487 -5.09 -2.73 33.61
N PHE A 488 -4.27 -1.94 32.91
CA PHE A 488 -3.60 -0.78 33.48
C PHE A 488 -4.59 0.26 34.03
N LEU A 489 -5.65 0.57 33.30
CA LEU A 489 -6.68 1.52 33.75
C LEU A 489 -7.41 1.02 35.02
N ILE A 490 -7.72 -0.28 35.10
CA ILE A 490 -8.32 -0.91 36.29
C ILE A 490 -7.38 -0.78 37.49
N GLU A 491 -6.10 -1.12 37.33
CA GLU A 491 -5.09 -1.02 38.39
C GLU A 491 -4.90 0.41 38.89
N LYS A 492 -5.12 1.40 38.01
CA LYS A 492 -5.11 2.84 38.35
C LYS A 492 -6.44 3.36 38.88
N GLY A 493 -7.44 2.50 39.04
CA GLY A 493 -8.76 2.87 39.57
C GLY A 493 -9.58 3.75 38.64
N VAL A 494 -9.26 3.80 37.34
CA VAL A 494 -10.04 4.56 36.36
C VAL A 494 -11.36 3.83 36.10
N LYS A 495 -12.48 4.55 36.27
CA LYS A 495 -13.83 4.00 36.12
C LYS A 495 -14.49 4.31 34.79
N GLU A 496 -14.00 5.31 34.06
CA GLU A 496 -14.61 5.75 32.79
C GLU A 496 -13.59 6.52 31.94
N ILE A 497 -13.73 6.39 30.63
CA ILE A 497 -13.02 7.16 29.60
C ILE A 497 -14.05 7.80 28.65
N ASN A 498 -13.76 9.02 28.20
CA ASN A 498 -14.75 9.90 27.54
C ASN A 498 -14.53 10.09 26.03
N ARG A 499 -13.62 9.34 25.40
CA ARG A 499 -13.22 9.56 24.00
C ARG A 499 -13.35 8.33 23.14
#